data_AF-A0A3A1P6E0-F1
#
_entry.id   AF-A0A3A1P6E0-F1
#
_cell.length_a   1.000
_cell.length_b   1.000
_cell.length_c   1.000
_cell.angle_alpha   90.00
_cell.angle_beta   90.00
_cell.angle_gamma   90.00
#
_symmetry.space_group_name_H-M   'P 1'
#
loop_
_entity.id
_entity.type
_entity.pdbx_description
1 polymer ?
#
loop_
_entity_poly.entity_id
_entity_poly.type
_entity_poly.pdbx_seq_one_letter_code
_entity_poly.pdbx_strand_id
1 'polypeptide(L)'
;MNIEKAEVEHYGIYLKDKSRPPSRGGNKRAWHQHVITVAGERYSFLAPWSGKFVYSGETVSFAWDWDETGKYRNADYLSVVAWGQDGKPKRRGERGRKLWRTADTRLPARRSEWND
;
A
#
# COMPACT_ATOMS: atom_id res chain seq x y z
N MET A 1 -8.34 -15.60 7.10
CA MET A 1 -7.11 -16.16 7.72
C MET A 1 -6.30 -15.04 8.42
N ASN A 2 -5.26 -15.33 9.21
CA ASN A 2 -4.51 -14.29 9.96
C ASN A 2 -2.99 -14.53 9.96
N ILE A 3 -2.22 -13.46 9.91
CA ILE A 3 -0.77 -13.42 10.14
C ILE A 3 -0.51 -12.73 11.48
N GLU A 4 0.38 -13.30 12.29
CA GLU A 4 0.68 -12.79 13.64
C GLU A 4 2.18 -12.53 13.83
N LYS A 5 2.53 -11.26 14.10
CA LYS A 5 3.88 -10.79 14.44
C LYS A 5 4.99 -11.39 13.57
N ALA A 6 4.74 -11.45 12.27
CA ALA A 6 5.69 -12.01 11.34
C ALA A 6 6.66 -10.93 10.83
N GLU A 7 7.90 -11.32 10.57
CA GLU A 7 8.90 -10.42 9.99
C GLU A 7 8.57 -10.13 8.51
N VAL A 8 8.72 -8.86 8.11
CA VAL A 8 8.54 -8.46 6.72
C VAL A 8 9.85 -8.53 5.98
N GLU A 9 9.92 -9.44 5.00
CA GLU A 9 11.09 -9.60 4.13
C GLU A 9 11.15 -8.49 3.07
N HIS A 10 10.01 -8.19 2.46
CA HIS A 10 9.92 -7.19 1.40
C HIS A 10 8.59 -6.42 1.44
N TYR A 11 8.66 -5.12 1.15
CA TYR A 11 7.49 -4.26 1.03
C TYR A 11 7.54 -3.46 -0.28
N GLY A 12 6.63 -3.77 -1.20
CA GLY A 12 6.46 -3.10 -2.49
C GLY A 12 5.21 -2.22 -2.54
N ILE A 13 5.28 -1.12 -3.28
CA ILE A 13 4.16 -0.20 -3.52
C ILE A 13 4.09 0.08 -5.01
N TYR A 14 2.90 -0.11 -5.59
CA TYR A 14 2.68 0.06 -7.02
C TYR A 14 1.45 0.93 -7.27
N LEU A 15 1.62 2.02 -8.02
CA LEU A 15 0.50 2.87 -8.43
C LEU A 15 -0.47 2.07 -9.31
N LYS A 16 -1.75 2.08 -8.93
CA LYS A 16 -2.85 1.47 -9.70
C LYS A 16 -3.80 2.50 -10.29
N ASP A 17 -3.88 3.67 -9.68
CA ASP A 17 -4.64 4.78 -10.21
C ASP A 17 -4.00 5.36 -11.48
N LYS A 18 -4.78 6.12 -12.26
CA LYS A 18 -4.21 6.91 -13.36
C LYS A 18 -3.20 7.92 -12.82
N SER A 19 -2.00 7.94 -13.41
CA SER A 19 -0.93 8.85 -12.98
C SER A 19 -1.29 10.30 -13.24
N ARG A 20 -0.83 11.18 -12.34
CA ARG A 20 -1.03 12.62 -12.41
C ARG A 20 0.26 13.36 -12.02
N PRO A 21 0.62 14.44 -12.72
CA PRO A 21 1.79 15.22 -12.41
C PRO A 21 1.68 15.90 -11.03
N PRO A 22 2.82 16.21 -10.41
CA PRO A 22 2.91 16.85 -9.09
C PRO A 22 2.16 18.18 -9.03
N SER A 23 2.24 18.97 -10.10
CA SER A 23 1.55 20.27 -10.25
C SER A 23 0.02 20.20 -10.10
N ARG A 24 -0.57 19.00 -10.21
CA ARG A 24 -2.01 18.76 -10.04
C ARG A 24 -2.34 17.96 -8.76
N GLY A 25 -1.41 17.94 -7.80
CA GLY A 25 -1.51 17.22 -6.53
C GLY A 25 -0.85 15.83 -6.52
N GLY A 26 -0.21 15.43 -7.63
CA GLY A 26 0.58 14.21 -7.73
C GLY A 26 -0.16 12.91 -7.40
N ASN A 27 0.59 11.91 -6.94
CA ASN A 27 0.11 10.54 -6.75
C ASN A 27 0.16 10.05 -5.29
N LYS A 28 0.50 10.91 -4.31
CA LYS A 28 0.65 10.49 -2.90
C LYS A 28 -0.63 9.88 -2.33
N ARG A 29 -1.78 10.44 -2.65
CA ARG A 29 -3.12 9.96 -2.25
C ARG A 29 -3.87 9.26 -3.40
N ALA A 30 -3.14 8.65 -4.33
CA ALA A 30 -3.73 7.82 -5.38
C ALA A 30 -4.00 6.39 -4.85
N TRP A 31 -4.73 5.57 -5.60
CA TRP A 31 -4.80 4.13 -5.30
C TRP A 31 -3.47 3.44 -5.59
N HIS A 32 -2.91 2.80 -4.55
CA HIS A 32 -1.69 1.99 -4.64
C HIS A 32 -1.99 0.56 -4.20
N GLN A 33 -1.45 -0.41 -4.94
CA GLN A 33 -1.33 -1.78 -4.49
C GLN A 33 -0.09 -1.89 -3.59
N HIS A 34 -0.31 -2.30 -2.36
CA HIS A 34 0.72 -2.64 -1.39
C HIS A 34 0.94 -4.14 -1.45
N VAL A 35 2.20 -4.57 -1.50
CA VAL A 35 2.59 -5.99 -1.53
C VAL A 35 3.57 -6.23 -0.41
N ILE A 36 3.23 -7.12 0.50
CA ILE A 36 4.06 -7.54 1.63
C ILE A 36 4.47 -8.99 1.38
N THR A 37 5.77 -9.26 1.48
CA THR A 37 6.31 -10.63 1.49
C THR A 37 6.64 -11.02 2.92
N VAL A 38 6.10 -12.15 3.36
CA VAL A 38 6.32 -12.73 4.69
C VAL A 38 6.53 -14.24 4.51
N ALA A 39 7.65 -14.78 5.00
CA ALA A 39 7.99 -16.20 4.87
C ALA A 39 7.94 -16.70 3.41
N GLY A 40 8.47 -15.92 2.46
CA GLY A 40 8.41 -16.20 1.02
C GLY A 40 7.03 -16.02 0.36
N GLU A 41 5.96 -15.78 1.14
CA GLU A 41 4.60 -15.66 0.63
C GLU A 41 4.19 -14.21 0.44
N ARG A 42 3.48 -13.93 -0.66
CA ARG A 42 3.03 -12.58 -1.01
C ARG A 42 1.57 -12.35 -0.62
N TYR A 43 1.36 -11.23 0.04
CA TYR A 43 0.05 -10.70 0.42
C TYR A 43 -0.09 -9.31 -0.19
N SER A 44 -1.29 -8.96 -0.65
CA SER A 44 -1.49 -7.63 -1.24
C SER A 44 -2.81 -6.99 -0.85
N PHE A 45 -2.85 -5.66 -0.86
CA PHE A 45 -4.05 -4.88 -0.61
C PHE A 45 -4.01 -3.55 -1.34
N LEU A 46 -5.18 -2.92 -1.52
CA LEU A 46 -5.30 -1.59 -2.10
C LEU A 46 -5.50 -0.54 -1.01
N ALA A 47 -4.75 0.55 -1.07
CA ALA A 47 -4.94 1.69 -0.18
C ALA A 47 -4.71 3.04 -0.91
N PRO A 48 -5.44 4.10 -0.55
CA PRO A 48 -5.32 5.43 -1.15
C PRO A 48 -4.11 6.24 -0.62
N TRP A 49 -2.97 5.58 -0.43
CA TRP A 49 -1.75 6.18 0.11
C TRP A 49 -0.50 5.52 -0.47
N SER A 50 0.52 6.33 -0.78
CA SER A 50 1.77 5.88 -1.39
C SER A 50 2.89 5.60 -0.39
N GLY A 51 2.65 5.76 0.92
CA GLY A 51 3.64 5.47 1.95
C GLY A 51 3.53 4.04 2.46
N LYS A 52 4.61 3.54 3.07
CA LYS A 52 4.64 2.19 3.64
C LYS A 52 3.87 2.14 4.96
N PHE A 53 3.12 1.05 5.16
CA PHE A 53 2.46 0.75 6.43
C PHE A 53 3.32 -0.09 7.38
N VAL A 54 4.38 -0.73 6.85
CA VAL A 54 5.37 -1.49 7.63
C VAL A 54 6.76 -1.16 7.11
N TYR A 55 7.72 -1.03 8.02
CA TYR A 55 9.11 -0.69 7.72
C TYR A 55 10.04 -1.88 7.99
N SER A 56 11.26 -1.81 7.44
CA SER A 56 12.27 -2.85 7.67
C SER A 56 12.58 -3.00 9.16
N GLY A 57 12.72 -4.24 9.63
CA GLY A 57 12.94 -4.56 11.05
C GLY A 57 11.69 -4.45 11.94
N GLU A 58 10.52 -4.14 11.38
CA GLU A 58 9.24 -4.28 12.09
C GLU A 58 8.64 -5.68 11.85
N THR A 59 7.85 -6.14 12.82
CA THR A 59 6.96 -7.29 12.64
C THR A 59 5.54 -6.82 12.38
N VAL A 60 4.74 -7.62 11.66
CA VAL A 60 3.39 -7.26 11.24
C VAL A 60 2.37 -8.34 11.55
N SER A 61 1.14 -7.92 11.84
CA SER A 61 -0.05 -8.76 11.87
C SER A 61 -1.14 -8.16 11.00
N PHE A 62 -1.87 -9.01 10.29
CA PHE A 62 -3.04 -8.64 9.51
C PHE A 62 -3.89 -9.87 9.17
N ALA A 63 -5.19 -9.65 9.06
CA ALA A 63 -6.10 -10.61 8.46
C ALA A 63 -5.94 -10.63 6.94
N TRP A 64 -6.16 -11.78 6.33
CA TRP A 64 -6.13 -11.94 4.88
C TRP A 64 -7.03 -13.08 4.44
N ASP A 65 -7.54 -12.99 3.22
CA ASP A 65 -8.34 -14.04 2.60
C ASP A 65 -7.94 -14.25 1.14
N TRP A 66 -8.29 -15.40 0.60
CA TRP A 66 -8.10 -15.67 -0.82
C TRP A 66 -9.07 -14.81 -1.64
N ASP A 67 -8.57 -14.34 -2.78
CA ASP A 67 -9.43 -13.85 -3.86
C ASP A 67 -10.39 -14.96 -4.33
N GLU A 68 -11.50 -14.59 -4.98
CA GLU A 68 -12.49 -15.54 -5.52
C GLU A 68 -11.87 -16.60 -6.43
N THR A 69 -10.78 -16.24 -7.12
CA THR A 69 -10.03 -17.15 -7.99
C THR A 69 -9.09 -18.12 -7.25
N GLY A 70 -8.90 -17.96 -5.94
CA GLY A 70 -7.96 -18.72 -5.13
C GLY A 70 -6.48 -18.46 -5.45
N LYS A 71 -6.18 -17.48 -6.31
CA LYS A 71 -4.82 -17.23 -6.81
C LYS A 71 -4.05 -16.20 -6.00
N TYR A 72 -4.75 -15.25 -5.39
CA TYR A 72 -4.14 -14.10 -4.72
C TYR A 72 -4.54 -14.05 -3.25
N ARG A 73 -3.58 -13.74 -2.38
CA ARG A 73 -3.82 -13.50 -0.96
C ARG A 73 -4.07 -12.02 -0.74
N ASN A 74 -5.32 -11.68 -0.47
CA ASN A 74 -5.77 -10.32 -0.25
C ASN A 74 -5.74 -10.02 1.25
N ALA A 75 -4.83 -9.14 1.67
CA ALA A 75 -4.76 -8.68 3.05
C ALA A 75 -5.87 -7.64 3.31
N ASP A 76 -6.48 -7.71 4.49
CA ASP A 76 -7.35 -6.64 4.98
C ASP A 76 -6.48 -5.47 5.46
N TYR A 77 -6.42 -4.43 4.65
CA TYR A 77 -5.64 -3.24 4.91
C TYR A 77 -6.03 -2.51 6.22
N LEU A 78 -7.27 -2.66 6.71
CA LEU A 78 -7.72 -2.04 7.96
C LEU A 78 -7.15 -2.74 9.20
N SER A 79 -6.78 -4.01 9.05
CA SER A 79 -6.28 -4.88 10.12
C SER A 79 -4.78 -4.76 10.36
N VAL A 80 -4.05 -4.02 9.51
CA VAL A 80 -2.58 -3.94 9.58
C VAL A 80 -2.10 -3.28 10.89
N VAL A 81 -1.36 -4.07 11.67
CA VAL A 81 -0.67 -3.63 12.88
C VAL A 81 0.81 -3.94 12.72
N ALA A 82 1.66 -2.96 13.03
CA ALA A 82 3.12 -3.11 13.03
C ALA A 82 3.70 -2.93 14.43
N TRP A 83 4.76 -3.65 14.75
CA TRP A 83 5.54 -3.50 15.98
C TRP A 83 6.98 -3.16 15.61
N GLY A 84 7.49 -2.06 16.17
CA GLY A 84 8.89 -1.70 16.05
C GLY A 84 9.72 -2.22 17.23
N GLN A 85 10.96 -1.75 17.31
CA GLN A 85 11.88 -2.06 18.41
C GLN A 85 11.37 -1.67 19.79
N ASP A 86 10.44 -0.70 19.86
CA ASP A 86 9.77 -0.27 21.10
C ASP A 86 8.76 -1.30 21.63
N GLY A 87 8.45 -2.35 20.85
CA GLY A 87 7.48 -3.39 21.21
C GLY A 87 6.04 -2.91 21.26
N LYS A 88 5.75 -1.65 20.88
CA LYS A 88 4.41 -1.06 20.97
C LYS A 88 3.63 -1.28 19.66
N PRO A 89 2.38 -1.78 19.72
CA PRO A 89 1.56 -1.96 18.53
C PRO A 89 1.18 -0.61 17.92
N LYS A 90 1.42 -0.46 16.61
CA LYS A 90 1.01 0.69 15.82
C LYS A 90 0.00 0.22 14.79
N ARG A 91 -1.29 0.52 15.00
CA ARG A 91 -2.33 0.33 13.97
C ARG A 91 -2.06 1.31 12.83
N ARG A 92 -1.67 0.78 11.67
CA ARG A 92 -1.30 1.60 10.51
C ARG A 92 -2.28 1.49 9.35
N GLY A 93 -3.27 0.61 9.42
CA GLY A 93 -4.28 0.48 8.36
C GLY A 93 -4.93 1.80 7.96
N GLU A 94 -5.03 2.05 6.66
CA GLU A 94 -5.70 3.24 6.09
C GLU A 94 -7.21 3.12 6.22
N ARG A 95 -7.92 4.20 6.51
CA ARG A 95 -9.40 4.20 6.70
C ARG A 95 -10.13 5.10 5.71
N GLY A 96 -9.39 5.83 4.89
CA GLY A 96 -9.91 6.73 3.90
C GLY A 96 -10.66 6.00 2.79
N ARG A 97 -11.76 6.61 2.33
CA ARG A 97 -12.43 6.23 1.08
C ARG A 97 -11.98 7.17 -0.04
N LYS A 98 -11.77 6.61 -1.23
CA LYS A 98 -11.34 7.37 -2.41
C LYS A 98 -12.04 6.84 -3.65
N LEU A 99 -12.50 7.74 -4.52
CA LEU A 99 -12.99 7.37 -5.85
C LEU A 99 -11.82 7.14 -6.82
N TRP A 100 -11.95 6.14 -7.69
CA TRP A 100 -11.00 5.90 -8.78
C TRP A 100 -10.93 7.10 -9.72
N ARG A 101 -9.72 7.42 -10.24
CA ARG A 101 -9.60 8.45 -11.28
C ARG A 101 -10.05 7.85 -12.61
N THR A 102 -10.91 8.59 -13.32
CA THR A 102 -11.39 8.20 -14.64
C THR A 102 -10.65 8.92 -15.77
N ALA A 103 -10.18 10.15 -15.54
CA ALA A 103 -9.52 10.97 -16.54
C ALA A 103 -8.02 10.63 -16.68
N ASP A 104 -7.56 10.46 -17.92
CA ASP A 104 -6.14 10.40 -18.25
C ASP A 104 -5.49 11.78 -18.12
N THR A 105 -4.22 11.80 -17.73
CA THR A 105 -3.46 13.05 -17.69
C THR A 105 -2.45 13.10 -18.82
N ARG A 106 -2.46 14.20 -19.59
CA ARG A 106 -1.42 14.47 -20.57
C ARG A 106 -0.04 14.57 -19.92
N LEU A 107 0.98 14.28 -20.70
CA LEU A 107 2.36 14.55 -20.31
C LEU A 107 2.54 16.04 -19.98
N PRO A 108 3.36 16.39 -18.97
CA PRO A 108 3.69 17.77 -18.66
C PRO A 108 4.34 18.43 -19.87
N ALA A 109 3.83 19.60 -20.26
CA ALA A 109 4.27 20.32 -21.45
C ALA A 109 5.31 21.40 -21.11
N ARG A 110 5.39 21.80 -19.84
CA ARG A 110 6.34 22.79 -19.33
C ARG A 110 7.14 22.23 -18.17
N ARG A 111 8.40 22.63 -18.04
CA ARG A 111 9.32 22.16 -16.97
C ARG A 111 8.80 22.42 -15.56
N SER A 112 8.06 23.51 -15.34
CA SER A 112 7.41 23.81 -14.05
C SER A 112 6.27 22.85 -13.68
N GLU A 113 5.79 22.01 -14.62
CA GLU A 113 4.83 20.94 -14.35
C GLU A 113 5.51 19.62 -13.91
N TRP A 114 6.84 19.53 -13.99
CA TRP A 114 7.62 18.35 -13.59
C TRP A 114 7.97 18.43 -12.09
N ASN A 115 8.16 17.26 -11.46
CA ASN A 115 8.89 17.19 -10.18
C ASN A 115 10.34 16.91 -10.57
N ASP A 116 11.16 17.95 -10.56
CA ASP A 116 12.62 17.85 -10.48
C ASP A 116 13.01 17.96 -9.00
#